data_AF-A0A4R1HW27-F1
#
_entry.id   AF-A0A4R1HW27-F1
#
_cell.length_a   1.000
_cell.length_b   1.000
_cell.length_c   1.000
_cell.angle_alpha   90.00
_cell.angle_beta   90.00
_cell.angle_gamma   90.00
#
_symmetry.space_group_name_H-M   'P 1'
#
loop_
_entity.id
_entity.type
_entity.pdbx_description
1 polymer ?
#
loop_
_entity_poly.entity_id
_entity_poly.type
_entity_poly.pdbx_seq_one_letter_code
_entity_poly.pdbx_strand_id
1 'polypeptide(L)'
;MLITFSFTRIAISVRRWFEVAADATTETGARVEIALLEPQEHRGSESAAQRLVVDRTFWRADIFGRTDVPDDPYSAAHFHPVFSGPEPSDRVWSDELTQDAWGWLRGHLLDIERTAVDAGVEPGMAADDAGAVRAATDRIVATAQDLGPEHVLGRDETFRLTRDAALRVRMLIGLVEDPAALDEDYLRPWMDA
;
A
#
# COMPACT_ATOMS: atom_id res chain seq x y z
N MET A 1 -0.94 -10.57 -2.80
CA MET A 1 -1.44 -10.14 -4.10
C MET A 1 -1.08 -8.69 -4.21
N LEU A 2 -0.24 -8.43 -5.20
CA LEU A 2 0.32 -7.13 -5.51
C LEU A 2 0.04 -6.90 -6.99
N ILE A 3 -0.61 -5.79 -7.31
CA ILE A 3 -0.83 -5.32 -8.68
C ILE A 3 -0.14 -3.98 -8.79
N THR A 4 0.64 -3.80 -9.85
CA THR A 4 1.28 -2.51 -10.13
C THR A 4 0.77 -1.96 -11.45
N PHE A 5 0.33 -0.70 -11.42
CA PHE A 5 0.05 0.11 -12.59
C PHE A 5 1.29 0.95 -12.87
N SER A 6 2.03 0.61 -13.93
CA SER A 6 3.25 1.33 -14.30
C SER A 6 3.01 2.19 -15.52
N PHE A 7 3.44 3.44 -15.40
CA PHE A 7 3.45 4.45 -16.46
C PHE A 7 4.92 4.73 -16.85
N THR A 8 5.22 5.91 -17.37
CA THR A 8 6.57 6.25 -17.86
C THR A 8 7.54 6.57 -16.71
N ARG A 9 7.04 7.32 -15.72
CA ARG A 9 7.76 7.95 -14.60
C ARG A 9 7.09 7.67 -13.25
N ILE A 10 5.85 7.18 -13.23
CA ILE A 10 5.10 6.81 -12.03
C ILE A 10 4.75 5.32 -12.05
N ALA A 11 4.84 4.69 -10.88
CA ALA A 11 4.20 3.41 -10.59
C ALA A 11 3.24 3.56 -9.42
N ILE A 12 2.07 2.93 -9.51
CA ILE A 12 1.11 2.82 -8.43
C ILE A 12 0.94 1.35 -8.10
N SER A 13 1.36 0.95 -6.90
CA SER A 13 1.22 -0.41 -6.40
C SER A 13 0.02 -0.51 -5.49
N VAL A 14 -0.84 -1.49 -5.74
CA VAL A 14 -1.98 -1.84 -4.89
C VAL A 14 -1.77 -3.25 -4.36
N ARG A 15 -1.80 -3.40 -3.04
CA ARG A 15 -1.43 -4.65 -2.37
C ARG A 15 -2.44 -5.01 -1.30
N ARG A 16 -2.89 -6.28 -1.28
CA ARG A 16 -3.53 -6.84 -0.09
C ARG A 16 -2.48 -6.92 1.00
N TRP A 17 -2.81 -6.39 2.17
CA TRP A 17 -1.91 -6.31 3.30
C TRP A 17 -2.50 -6.95 4.55
N PHE A 18 -1.60 -7.42 5.40
CA PHE A 18 -1.86 -7.96 6.72
C PHE A 18 -0.71 -7.53 7.63
N GLU A 19 -1.03 -6.95 8.78
CA GLU A 19 -0.04 -6.57 9.79
C GLU A 19 -0.53 -6.86 11.22
N VAL A 20 0.43 -6.86 12.14
CA VAL A 20 0.22 -6.98 13.59
C VAL A 20 0.70 -5.66 14.20
N ALA A 21 -0.17 -4.98 14.92
CA ALA A 21 0.16 -3.76 15.65
C ALA A 21 0.89 -4.07 16.96
N ALA A 22 1.50 -3.05 17.58
CA ALA A 22 2.26 -3.20 18.82
C ALA A 22 1.42 -3.72 19.99
N ASP A 23 0.11 -3.47 19.98
CA ASP A 23 -0.88 -3.96 20.95
C ASP A 23 -1.40 -5.38 20.63
N ALA A 24 -0.70 -6.11 19.74
CA ALA A 24 -1.05 -7.43 19.22
C ALA A 24 -2.33 -7.50 18.37
N THR A 25 -2.99 -6.37 18.10
CA THR A 25 -4.16 -6.36 17.22
C THR A 25 -3.74 -6.60 15.77
N THR A 26 -4.59 -7.28 15.00
CA THR A 26 -4.29 -7.54 13.59
C THR A 26 -5.09 -6.61 12.69
N GLU A 27 -4.45 -6.15 11.63
CA GLU A 27 -5.02 -5.22 10.67
C GLU A 27 -4.94 -5.81 9.26
N THR A 28 -5.93 -5.53 8.43
CA THR A 28 -5.95 -5.99 7.04
C THR A 28 -6.64 -4.99 6.13
N GLY A 29 -6.26 -4.98 4.86
CA GLY A 29 -6.86 -4.12 3.85
C GLY A 29 -5.95 -3.87 2.67
N ALA A 30 -6.10 -2.71 2.03
CA ALA A 30 -5.36 -2.34 0.84
C ALA A 30 -4.28 -1.30 1.15
N ARG A 31 -3.03 -1.64 0.79
CA ARG A 31 -1.92 -0.69 0.76
C ARG A 31 -1.77 -0.17 -0.66
N VAL A 32 -1.79 1.16 -0.82
CA VAL A 32 -1.58 1.85 -2.10
C VAL A 32 -0.33 2.70 -1.98
N GLU A 33 0.66 2.43 -2.83
CA GLU A 33 1.93 3.15 -2.85
C GLU A 33 2.12 3.82 -4.20
N ILE A 34 2.55 5.08 -4.18
CA ILE A 34 2.89 5.85 -5.37
C ILE A 34 4.40 6.08 -5.37
N ALA A 35 5.04 5.63 -6.43
CA ALA A 35 6.49 5.64 -6.57
C ALA A 35 6.93 6.25 -7.89
N LEU A 36 8.14 6.82 -7.89
CA LEU A 36 8.82 7.22 -9.10
C LEU A 36 9.47 6.00 -9.78
N LEU A 37 9.31 5.94 -11.10
CA LEU A 37 10.00 5.02 -12.00
C LEU A 37 11.17 5.74 -12.64
N GLU A 38 12.38 5.34 -12.25
CA GLU A 38 13.60 5.83 -12.87
C GLU A 38 13.92 5.06 -14.15
N PRO A 39 14.39 5.74 -15.23
CA PRO A 39 14.82 5.06 -16.43
C PRO A 39 15.98 4.14 -16.08
N GLN A 40 15.89 2.88 -16.54
CA GLN A 40 16.92 1.89 -16.30
C GLN A 40 17.90 1.88 -17.49
N GLU A 41 19.16 1.56 -17.22
CA GLU A 41 20.13 1.32 -18.30
C GLU A 41 19.63 0.20 -19.22
N HIS A 42 19.66 0.46 -20.54
CA HIS A 42 19.27 -0.52 -21.53
C HIS A 42 20.20 -1.74 -21.46
N ARG A 43 19.62 -2.94 -21.42
CA ARG A 43 20.38 -4.19 -21.39
C ARG A 43 20.12 -5.04 -22.62
N GLY A 44 21.17 -5.66 -23.15
CA GLY A 44 21.08 -6.57 -24.28
C GLY A 44 20.70 -5.88 -25.59
N SER A 45 20.08 -6.63 -26.50
CA SER A 45 19.59 -6.11 -27.79
C SER A 45 18.31 -5.28 -27.63
N GLU A 46 17.83 -4.71 -28.73
CA GLU A 46 16.58 -3.95 -28.79
C GLU A 46 15.33 -4.75 -28.39
N SER A 47 15.39 -6.09 -28.46
CA SER A 47 14.29 -7.00 -28.11
C SER A 47 14.48 -7.65 -26.73
N ALA A 48 15.56 -7.33 -26.01
CA ALA A 48 15.81 -7.90 -24.70
C ALA A 48 14.78 -7.39 -23.69
N ALA A 49 14.34 -8.26 -22.77
CA ALA A 49 13.51 -7.84 -21.65
C ALA A 49 14.26 -6.80 -20.81
N GLN A 50 13.66 -5.65 -20.51
CA GLN A 50 14.30 -4.59 -19.72
C GLN A 50 13.96 -4.72 -18.23
N ARG A 51 14.71 -4.03 -17.37
CA ARG A 51 14.35 -3.94 -15.94
C ARG A 51 13.26 -2.88 -15.76
N LEU A 52 12.36 -3.16 -14.82
CA LEU A 52 11.44 -2.19 -14.24
C LEU A 52 11.66 -2.22 -12.74
N VAL A 53 11.98 -1.08 -12.14
CA VAL A 53 12.33 -0.97 -10.72
C VAL A 53 11.37 0.01 -10.07
N VAL A 54 10.60 -0.47 -9.09
CA VAL A 54 9.69 0.32 -8.27
C VAL A 54 10.31 0.39 -6.88
N ASP A 55 10.92 1.52 -6.54
CA ASP A 55 11.76 1.66 -5.34
C ASP A 55 11.54 2.99 -4.61
N ARG A 56 11.41 4.10 -5.36
CA ARG A 56 11.27 5.45 -4.79
C ARG A 56 9.80 5.81 -4.53
N THR A 57 9.20 5.15 -3.55
CA THR A 57 7.88 5.54 -3.01
C THR A 57 7.97 6.94 -2.40
N PHE A 58 7.02 7.81 -2.72
CA PHE A 58 6.94 9.16 -2.14
C PHE A 58 5.64 9.39 -1.36
N TRP A 59 4.64 8.53 -1.55
CA TRP A 59 3.35 8.62 -0.89
C TRP A 59 2.75 7.22 -0.70
N ARG A 60 2.08 6.98 0.42
CA ARG A 60 1.40 5.72 0.71
C ARG A 60 0.09 5.94 1.44
N ALA A 61 -0.96 5.20 1.08
CA ALA A 61 -2.16 5.05 1.87
C ALA A 61 -2.35 3.60 2.30
N ASP A 62 -2.67 3.43 3.57
CA ASP A 62 -2.93 2.16 4.23
C ASP A 62 -4.41 2.16 4.63
N ILE A 63 -5.26 1.69 3.71
CA ILE A 63 -6.71 1.65 3.88
C ILE A 63 -7.04 0.33 4.57
N PHE A 64 -6.86 0.31 5.89
CA PHE A 64 -6.96 -0.89 6.72
C PHE A 64 -8.11 -0.81 7.73
N GLY A 65 -8.59 -1.99 8.12
CA GLY A 65 -9.46 -2.18 9.27
C GLY A 65 -8.82 -3.14 10.27
N ARG A 66 -9.10 -2.93 11.55
CA ARG A 66 -8.75 -3.86 12.62
C ARG A 66 -9.67 -5.07 12.58
N THR A 67 -9.12 -6.26 12.76
CA THR A 67 -9.90 -7.51 12.71
C THR A 67 -10.77 -7.74 13.96
N ASP A 68 -10.46 -7.06 15.07
CA ASP A 68 -11.22 -7.13 16.32
C ASP A 68 -12.42 -6.17 16.37
N VAL A 69 -12.54 -5.27 15.39
CA VAL A 69 -13.68 -4.35 15.21
C VAL A 69 -14.22 -4.47 13.78
N PRO A 70 -14.81 -5.62 13.41
CA PRO A 70 -15.21 -5.91 12.03
C PRO A 70 -16.32 -5.00 11.49
N ASP A 71 -17.08 -4.33 12.36
CA ASP A 71 -18.12 -3.38 11.98
C ASP A 71 -17.57 -2.01 11.54
N ASP A 72 -16.26 -1.76 11.72
CA ASP A 72 -15.56 -0.56 11.27
C ASP A 72 -14.38 -0.92 10.33
N PRO A 73 -14.65 -1.01 9.01
CA PRO A 73 -13.65 -1.44 8.03
C PRO A 73 -12.50 -0.45 7.87
N TYR A 74 -12.61 0.78 8.36
CA TYR A 74 -11.58 1.82 8.23
C TYR A 74 -10.96 2.21 9.57
N SER A 75 -11.17 1.39 10.61
CA SER A 75 -10.70 1.60 11.98
C SER A 75 -9.17 1.78 12.13
N ALA A 76 -8.39 1.39 11.12
CA ALA A 76 -6.94 1.58 11.06
C ALA A 76 -6.48 2.34 9.80
N ALA A 77 -7.39 3.02 9.09
CA ALA A 77 -7.05 3.70 7.84
C ALA A 77 -6.21 4.95 8.10
N HIS A 78 -5.03 5.01 7.49
CA HIS A 78 -4.10 6.13 7.58
C HIS A 78 -3.30 6.31 6.29
N PHE A 79 -2.51 7.36 6.21
CA PHE A 79 -1.60 7.58 5.10
C PHE A 79 -0.28 8.21 5.53
N HIS A 80 0.69 8.17 4.63
CA HIS A 80 2.03 8.70 4.78
C HIS A 80 2.28 9.67 3.62
N PRO A 81 2.17 10.99 3.87
CA PRO A 81 2.26 11.99 2.82
C PRO A 81 3.66 12.16 2.22
N VAL A 82 4.71 11.76 2.95
CA VAL A 82 6.12 11.92 2.53
C VAL A 82 6.93 10.69 2.94
N PHE A 83 8.07 10.49 2.28
CA PHE A 83 9.06 9.46 2.58
C PHE A 83 10.46 10.08 2.77
N SER A 84 11.26 9.48 3.65
CA SER A 84 12.69 9.76 3.80
C SER A 84 13.50 8.53 3.41
N GLY A 85 14.00 8.51 2.18
CA GLY A 85 14.56 7.27 1.60
C GLY A 85 13.46 6.20 1.49
N PRO A 86 13.67 4.97 2.00
CA PRO A 86 12.65 3.92 1.99
C PRO A 86 11.61 4.07 3.12
N GLU A 87 11.85 4.96 4.09
CA GLU A 87 11.04 5.05 5.30
C GLU A 87 9.86 6.01 5.11
N PRO A 88 8.63 5.59 5.43
CA PRO A 88 7.48 6.49 5.43
C PRO A 88 7.58 7.51 6.59
N SER A 89 6.87 8.63 6.47
CA SER A 89 6.60 9.51 7.62
C SER A 89 5.79 8.79 8.72
N ASP A 90 5.55 9.48 9.85
CA ASP A 90 4.55 9.05 10.81
C ASP A 90 3.16 8.89 10.17
N ARG A 91 2.31 8.08 10.80
CA ARG A 91 0.91 7.86 10.37
C ARG A 91 0.14 9.17 10.45
N VAL A 92 -0.53 9.55 9.37
CA VAL A 92 -1.49 10.66 9.34
C VAL A 92 -2.89 10.09 9.26
N TRP A 93 -3.71 10.47 10.25
CA TRP A 93 -5.12 10.11 10.35
C TRP A 93 -5.98 11.21 9.74
N SER A 94 -7.03 10.84 9.02
CA SER A 94 -7.92 11.79 8.34
C SER A 94 -9.37 11.33 8.44
N ASP A 95 -10.24 12.24 8.91
CA ASP A 95 -11.68 12.02 8.94
C ASP A 95 -12.25 11.85 7.52
N GLU A 96 -11.67 12.54 6.53
CA GLU A 96 -12.09 12.40 5.12
C GLU A 96 -11.78 11.00 4.59
N LEU A 97 -10.62 10.44 4.97
CA LEU A 97 -10.22 9.08 4.61
C LEU A 97 -11.14 8.04 5.24
N THR A 98 -11.52 8.19 6.51
CA THR A 98 -12.39 7.21 7.18
C THR A 98 -13.86 7.35 6.76
N GLN A 99 -14.31 8.55 6.35
CA GLN A 99 -15.68 8.80 5.88
C GLN A 99 -15.93 8.32 4.44
N ASP A 100 -14.95 8.50 3.54
CA ASP A 100 -15.04 8.07 2.13
C ASP A 100 -13.66 7.68 1.60
N ALA A 101 -13.15 6.52 2.02
CA ALA A 101 -11.80 6.08 1.70
C ALA A 101 -11.51 6.03 0.19
N TRP A 102 -12.52 5.61 -0.58
CA TRP A 102 -12.38 5.42 -2.02
C TRP A 102 -12.49 6.72 -2.79
N GLY A 103 -13.41 7.62 -2.42
CA GLY A 103 -13.46 8.98 -2.96
C GLY A 103 -12.22 9.79 -2.59
N TRP A 104 -11.71 9.63 -1.37
CA TRP A 104 -10.47 10.23 -0.89
C TRP A 104 -9.26 9.76 -1.72
N LEU A 105 -9.07 8.45 -1.90
CA LEU A 105 -8.01 7.90 -2.74
C LEU A 105 -8.14 8.40 -4.19
N ARG A 106 -9.36 8.41 -4.72
CA ARG A 106 -9.64 8.90 -6.08
C ARG A 106 -9.20 10.36 -6.25
N GLY A 107 -9.44 11.21 -5.25
CA GLY A 107 -9.00 12.61 -5.25
C GLY A 107 -7.49 12.76 -5.43
N HIS A 108 -6.71 12.03 -4.62
CA HIS A 108 -5.25 12.02 -4.72
C HIS A 108 -4.74 11.54 -6.07
N LEU A 109 -5.35 10.51 -6.66
CA LEU A 109 -4.96 9.99 -7.97
C LEU A 109 -5.32 10.94 -9.12
N LEU A 110 -6.47 11.64 -9.04
CA LEU A 110 -6.84 12.62 -10.06
C LEU A 110 -5.95 13.87 -10.04
N ASP A 111 -5.43 14.22 -8.86
CA ASP A 111 -4.48 15.31 -8.65
C ASP A 111 -3.10 14.77 -8.26
N ILE A 112 -2.58 13.84 -9.07
CA ILE A 112 -1.30 13.19 -8.83
C ILE A 112 -0.13 14.18 -8.79
N GLU A 113 -0.23 15.28 -9.53
CA GLU A 113 0.75 16.35 -9.55
C GLU A 113 0.79 17.08 -8.20
N ARG A 114 -0.37 17.43 -7.63
CA ARG A 114 -0.45 17.98 -6.27
C ARG A 114 0.09 16.99 -5.25
N THR A 115 -0.33 15.73 -5.32
CA THR A 115 0.14 14.67 -4.41
C THR A 115 1.66 14.53 -4.44
N ALA A 116 2.28 14.62 -5.64
CA ALA A 116 3.73 14.61 -5.78
C ALA A 116 4.38 15.86 -5.17
N VAL A 117 3.86 17.06 -5.45
CA VAL A 117 4.40 18.32 -4.90
C VAL A 117 4.32 18.36 -3.38
N ASP A 118 3.19 17.95 -2.81
CA ASP A 118 2.98 17.90 -1.36
C ASP A 118 3.91 16.87 -0.70
N ALA A 119 4.29 15.82 -1.44
CA ALA A 119 5.28 14.84 -1.03
C ALA A 119 6.75 15.32 -1.20
N GLY A 120 6.96 16.54 -1.68
CA GLY A 120 8.30 17.10 -1.94
C GLY A 120 8.95 16.60 -3.22
N VAL A 121 8.19 16.01 -4.15
CA VAL A 121 8.67 15.60 -5.46
C VAL A 121 8.62 16.78 -6.43
N GLU A 122 9.66 16.93 -7.25
CA GLU A 122 9.72 17.95 -8.30
C GLU A 122 8.51 17.85 -9.26
N PRO A 123 7.77 18.94 -9.52
CA PRO A 123 6.50 18.90 -10.27
C PRO A 123 6.60 18.20 -11.63
N GLY A 124 7.72 18.39 -12.36
CA GLY A 124 7.92 17.82 -13.68
C GLY A 124 8.04 16.29 -13.69
N MET A 125 8.30 15.65 -12.55
CA MET A 125 8.46 14.20 -12.47
C MET A 125 7.12 13.44 -12.58
N ALA A 126 6.02 14.07 -12.16
CA ALA A 126 4.68 13.49 -12.23
C ALA A 126 3.87 13.99 -13.44
N ALA A 127 4.20 15.17 -13.96
CA ALA A 127 3.45 15.84 -15.02
C ALA A 127 3.30 14.98 -16.29
N ASP A 128 4.36 14.28 -16.70
CA ASP A 128 4.37 13.46 -17.92
C ASP A 128 3.31 12.34 -17.90
N ASP A 129 3.03 11.79 -16.71
CA ASP A 129 2.08 10.67 -16.56
C ASP A 129 0.70 11.11 -16.04
N ALA A 130 0.51 12.37 -15.65
CA ALA A 130 -0.70 12.82 -14.98
C ALA A 130 -1.99 12.50 -15.76
N GLY A 131 -1.97 12.68 -17.08
CA GLY A 131 -3.09 12.32 -17.94
C GLY A 131 -3.39 10.82 -17.96
N ALA A 132 -2.35 9.98 -17.98
CA ALA A 132 -2.49 8.52 -17.98
C ALA A 132 -2.95 7.98 -16.62
N VAL A 133 -2.45 8.55 -15.53
CA VAL A 133 -2.91 8.24 -14.16
C VAL A 133 -4.40 8.57 -14.03
N ARG A 134 -4.83 9.79 -14.40
CA ARG A 134 -6.24 10.19 -14.37
C ARG A 134 -7.14 9.24 -15.17
N ALA A 135 -6.70 8.83 -16.35
CA ALA A 135 -7.45 7.89 -17.18
C ALA A 135 -7.54 6.47 -16.57
N ALA A 136 -6.58 6.08 -15.74
CA ALA A 136 -6.54 4.79 -15.05
C ALA A 136 -7.16 4.83 -13.65
N THR A 137 -7.43 6.00 -13.08
CA THR A 137 -7.83 6.18 -11.67
C THR A 137 -8.93 5.25 -11.23
N ASP A 138 -10.06 5.19 -11.94
CA ASP A 138 -11.21 4.39 -11.52
C ASP A 138 -10.86 2.88 -11.47
N ARG A 139 -9.97 2.41 -12.36
CA ARG A 139 -9.49 1.02 -12.35
C ARG A 139 -8.55 0.76 -11.17
N ILE A 140 -7.69 1.72 -10.83
CA ILE A 140 -6.79 1.62 -9.68
C ILE A 140 -7.60 1.58 -8.38
N VAL A 141 -8.59 2.47 -8.24
CA VAL A 141 -9.48 2.51 -7.07
C VAL A 141 -10.28 1.22 -6.96
N ALA A 142 -10.87 0.72 -8.05
CA ALA A 142 -11.58 -0.56 -8.04
C ALA A 142 -10.66 -1.72 -7.61
N THR A 143 -9.40 -1.72 -8.05
CA THR A 143 -8.41 -2.73 -7.63
C THR A 143 -8.09 -2.61 -6.14
N ALA A 144 -8.03 -1.39 -5.59
CA ALA A 144 -7.83 -1.18 -4.17
C ALA A 144 -9.05 -1.61 -3.35
N GLN A 145 -10.26 -1.35 -3.85
CA GLN A 145 -11.52 -1.83 -3.28
C GLN A 145 -11.56 -3.34 -3.20
N ASP A 146 -11.25 -4.05 -4.29
CA ASP A 146 -11.22 -5.52 -4.34
C ASP A 146 -10.23 -6.15 -3.34
N LEU A 147 -9.21 -5.39 -2.92
CA LEU A 147 -8.22 -5.80 -1.92
C LEU A 147 -8.43 -5.13 -0.56
N GLY A 148 -9.50 -4.35 -0.42
CA GLY A 148 -9.80 -3.48 0.71
C GLY A 148 -10.35 -4.21 1.94
N PRO A 149 -10.47 -3.50 3.07
CA PRO A 149 -10.84 -4.09 4.35
C PRO A 149 -12.30 -4.56 4.40
N GLU A 150 -13.16 -4.04 3.51
CA GLU A 150 -14.55 -4.47 3.33
C GLU A 150 -14.66 -5.95 2.93
N HIS A 151 -13.60 -6.52 2.34
CA HIS A 151 -13.50 -7.95 2.06
C HIS A 151 -12.83 -8.67 3.24
N VAL A 152 -13.68 -9.20 4.12
CA VAL A 152 -13.26 -10.05 5.25
C VAL A 152 -12.91 -11.44 4.73
N LEU A 153 -11.65 -11.83 4.89
CA LEU A 153 -11.11 -13.10 4.42
C LEU A 153 -10.73 -13.99 5.61
N GLY A 154 -10.86 -15.30 5.45
CA GLY A 154 -10.35 -16.26 6.41
C GLY A 154 -8.82 -16.29 6.44
N ARG A 155 -8.23 -16.75 7.55
CA ARG A 155 -6.77 -16.81 7.78
C ARG A 155 -5.97 -17.32 6.58
N ASP A 156 -6.33 -18.50 6.06
CA ASP A 156 -5.56 -19.16 5.01
C ASP A 156 -5.64 -18.41 3.68
N GLU A 157 -6.76 -17.74 3.40
CA GLU A 157 -6.90 -16.89 2.23
C GLU A 157 -6.13 -15.58 2.38
N THR A 158 -6.21 -14.93 3.55
CA THR A 158 -5.38 -13.78 3.87
C THR A 158 -3.90 -14.11 3.69
N PHE A 159 -3.44 -15.24 4.24
CA PHE A 159 -2.06 -15.69 4.09
C PHE A 159 -1.69 -15.96 2.62
N ARG A 160 -2.54 -16.66 1.86
CA ARG A 160 -2.32 -16.89 0.42
C ARG A 160 -2.10 -15.57 -0.32
N LEU A 161 -2.83 -14.53 0.05
CA LEU A 161 -2.72 -13.19 -0.54
C LEU A 161 -1.66 -12.31 0.13
N THR A 162 -1.02 -12.70 1.22
CA THR A 162 -0.01 -11.84 1.90
C THR A 162 1.27 -12.58 2.26
N ARG A 163 1.50 -13.78 1.71
CA ARG A 163 2.71 -14.58 1.95
C ARG A 163 4.00 -13.82 1.65
N ASP A 164 3.99 -12.95 0.64
CA ASP A 164 5.13 -12.08 0.31
C ASP A 164 5.40 -10.98 1.37
N ALA A 165 4.48 -10.78 2.32
CA ALA A 165 4.63 -9.91 3.48
C ALA A 165 5.12 -10.65 4.73
N ALA A 166 5.28 -11.98 4.71
CA ALA A 166 5.57 -12.78 5.90
C ALA A 166 6.80 -12.30 6.69
N LEU A 167 7.89 -11.91 6.01
CA LEU A 167 9.04 -11.30 6.68
C LEU A 167 8.68 -10.05 7.48
N ARG A 168 7.82 -9.18 6.93
CA ARG A 168 7.38 -7.94 7.60
C ARG A 168 6.47 -8.27 8.78
N VAL A 169 5.56 -9.23 8.62
CA VAL A 169 4.70 -9.71 9.71
C VAL A 169 5.55 -10.24 10.87
N ARG A 170 6.61 -11.02 10.61
CA ARG A 170 7.53 -11.49 11.66
C ARG A 170 8.28 -10.35 12.35
N MET A 171 8.70 -9.33 11.60
CA MET A 171 9.32 -8.13 12.20
C MET A 171 8.34 -7.44 13.14
N LEU A 172 7.09 -7.26 12.72
CA LEU A 172 6.04 -6.64 13.52
C LEU A 172 5.68 -7.44 14.77
N ILE A 173 5.61 -8.77 14.68
CA ILE A 173 5.45 -9.65 15.84
C ILE A 173 6.56 -9.42 16.87
N GLY A 174 7.80 -9.18 16.43
CA GLY A 174 8.92 -8.85 17.31
C GLY A 174 8.82 -7.49 18.00
N LEU A 175 7.90 -6.62 17.59
CA LEU A 175 7.64 -5.31 18.18
C LEU A 175 6.43 -5.30 19.14
N VAL A 176 5.72 -6.42 19.27
CA VAL A 176 4.55 -6.54 20.13
C VAL A 176 4.97 -6.42 21.60
N GLU A 177 4.28 -5.55 22.34
CA GLU A 177 4.63 -5.22 23.73
C GLU A 177 4.35 -6.38 24.69
N ASP A 178 3.22 -7.08 24.49
CA ASP A 178 2.85 -8.28 25.22
C ASP A 178 2.70 -9.48 24.27
N PRO A 179 3.76 -10.30 24.09
CA PRO A 179 3.71 -11.47 23.23
C PRO A 179 2.62 -12.49 23.63
N ALA A 180 2.17 -12.51 24.88
CA ALA A 180 1.12 -13.43 25.32
C ALA A 180 -0.27 -13.07 24.77
N ALA A 181 -0.44 -11.85 24.24
CA ALA A 181 -1.67 -11.40 23.58
C ALA A 181 -1.78 -11.88 22.11
N LEU A 182 -0.71 -12.48 21.56
CA LEU A 182 -0.72 -12.96 20.18
C LEU A 182 -1.50 -14.26 20.02
N ASP A 183 -2.36 -14.30 19.01
CA ASP A 183 -2.94 -15.56 18.52
C ASP A 183 -1.89 -16.29 17.65
N GLU A 184 -1.01 -17.05 18.29
CA GLU A 184 0.05 -17.81 17.61
C GLU A 184 -0.51 -18.79 16.57
N ASP A 185 -1.66 -19.41 16.83
CA ASP A 185 -2.29 -20.36 15.91
C ASP A 185 -2.85 -19.67 14.66
N TYR A 186 -3.34 -18.44 14.80
CA TYR A 186 -3.71 -17.60 13.67
C TYR A 186 -2.48 -17.12 12.90
N LEU A 187 -1.41 -16.72 13.57
CA LEU A 187 -0.22 -16.13 12.94
C LEU A 187 0.76 -17.16 12.36
N ARG A 188 0.66 -18.44 12.75
CA ARG A 188 1.57 -19.52 12.34
C ARG A 188 1.91 -19.56 10.85
N PRO A 189 0.96 -19.40 9.90
CA PRO A 189 1.30 -19.41 8.47
C PRO A 189 2.35 -18.35 8.07
N TRP A 190 2.31 -17.16 8.67
CA TRP A 190 3.30 -16.11 8.41
C TRP A 190 4.61 -16.32 9.18
N MET A 191 4.55 -16.94 10.36
CA MET A 191 5.74 -17.26 11.14
C MET A 191 6.61 -18.33 10.47
N ASP A 192 5.99 -19.33 9.84
CA ASP A 192 6.68 -20.47 9.23
C ASP A 192 7.17 -20.23 7.78
N ALA A 193 6.81 -19.10 7.16
CA ALA A 193 7.01 -18.82 5.73
C ALA A 193 8.35 -18.19 5.32
#